data_AF-A0A4Q4CVR5-F1
#
_entry.id   AF-A0A4Q4CVR5-F1
#
_cell.length_a   1.000
_cell.length_b   1.000
_cell.length_c   1.000
_cell.angle_alpha   90.00
_cell.angle_beta   90.00
_cell.angle_gamma   90.00
#
_symmetry.space_group_name_H-M   'P 1'
#
loop_
_entity.id
_entity.type
_entity.pdbx_description
1 polymer ?
#
loop_
_entity_poly.entity_id
_entity_poly.type
_entity_poly.pdbx_seq_one_letter_code
_entity_poly.pdbx_strand_id
1 'polypeptide(L)'
;RLRAIATTGPERHPALPEVPTLRESGLADMPINVWYALYAPARTPPAVMARLTREVQAVLADGDVRRRAQEAGTFAIFAPPAAVAERLASETAAWFQVVKAAGIKPD
;
A
#
# COMPACT_ATOMS: atom_id res chain seq x y z
N ARG A 1 19.90 15.61 -12.77
CA ARG A 1 19.61 15.83 -11.33
C ARG A 1 18.10 15.75 -11.16
N LEU A 2 17.61 14.85 -10.30
CA LEU A 2 16.18 14.73 -10.00
C LEU A 2 15.82 15.69 -8.85
N ARG A 3 14.58 16.20 -8.85
CA ARG A 3 14.01 17.01 -7.78
C ARG A 3 12.62 16.49 -7.45
N ALA A 4 12.44 15.96 -6.25
CA ALA A 4 11.13 15.57 -5.76
C ALA A 4 10.27 16.83 -5.58
N ILE A 5 9.02 16.79 -6.05
CA ILE A 5 8.09 17.94 -5.99
C ILE A 5 7.03 17.73 -4.92
N ALA A 6 6.47 16.52 -4.85
CA ALA A 6 5.54 16.11 -3.81
C ALA A 6 5.53 14.59 -3.67
N THR A 7 5.11 14.08 -2.52
CA THR A 7 4.76 12.67 -2.29
C THR A 7 3.24 12.50 -2.30
N THR A 8 2.75 11.32 -2.66
CA THR A 8 1.31 11.00 -2.67
C THR A 8 0.82 10.37 -1.36
N GLY A 9 1.75 10.18 -0.41
CA GLY A 9 1.49 9.67 0.93
C GLY A 9 0.51 10.53 1.73
N PRO A 10 -0.14 9.96 2.75
CA PRO A 10 -1.03 10.74 3.61
C PRO A 10 -0.22 11.69 4.52
N GLU A 11 1.05 11.39 4.72
CA GLU A 11 2.02 12.10 5.56
C GLU A 11 3.36 12.15 4.82
N ARG A 12 4.25 13.05 5.27
CA ARG A 12 5.59 13.18 4.70
C ARG A 12 6.39 11.89 4.92
N HIS A 13 7.14 11.49 3.90
CA HIS A 13 8.00 10.33 4.01
C HIS A 13 9.18 10.66 4.93
N PRO A 14 9.54 9.84 5.94
CA PRO A 14 10.64 10.15 6.87
C PRO A 14 11.99 10.36 6.19
N ALA A 15 12.22 9.71 5.04
CA ALA A 15 13.44 9.90 4.24
C ALA A 15 13.42 11.15 3.34
N LEU A 16 12.28 11.86 3.24
CA LEU A 16 12.10 13.07 2.44
C LEU A 16 11.31 14.13 3.24
N PRO A 17 11.77 14.52 4.45
CA PRO A 17 11.00 15.37 5.35
C PRO A 17 10.73 16.78 4.79
N GLU A 18 11.56 17.26 3.88
CA GLU A 18 11.40 18.55 3.21
C GLU A 18 10.41 18.51 2.04
N VAL A 19 10.12 17.34 1.48
CA VAL A 19 9.22 17.18 0.33
C VAL A 19 7.76 17.16 0.82
N PRO A 20 6.89 18.06 0.34
CA PRO A 20 5.50 18.12 0.78
C PRO A 20 4.70 16.92 0.25
N THR A 21 3.57 16.62 0.90
CA THR A 21 2.56 15.74 0.31
C THR A 21 1.71 16.50 -0.71
N LEU A 22 1.02 15.79 -1.61
CA LEU A 22 -0.01 16.40 -2.46
C LEU A 22 -1.10 17.08 -1.64
N ARG A 23 -1.47 16.50 -0.49
CA ARG A 23 -2.43 17.09 0.46
C ARG A 23 -1.96 18.45 0.98
N GLU A 24 -0.73 18.54 1.45
CA GLU A 24 -0.12 19.82 1.90
C GLU A 24 0.02 20.82 0.75
N SER A 25 0.07 20.34 -0.49
CA SER A 25 0.14 21.16 -1.70
C SER A 25 -1.25 21.61 -2.21
N GLY A 26 -2.32 21.37 -1.44
CA GLY A 26 -3.69 21.78 -1.78
C GLY A 26 -4.52 20.75 -2.54
N LEU A 27 -4.01 19.53 -2.73
CA LEU A 27 -4.70 18.42 -3.40
C LEU A 27 -5.13 17.35 -2.38
N ALA A 28 -6.13 17.69 -1.55
CA ALA A 28 -6.53 16.88 -0.40
C ALA A 28 -7.13 15.51 -0.75
N ASP A 29 -7.78 15.39 -1.91
CA ASP A 29 -8.56 14.22 -2.33
C ASP A 29 -7.78 13.23 -3.19
N MET A 30 -6.44 13.28 -3.16
CA MET A 30 -5.57 12.42 -3.97
C MET A 30 -4.56 11.59 -3.15
N PRO A 31 -4.97 10.86 -2.09
CA PRO A 31 -4.05 9.95 -1.40
C PRO A 31 -3.83 8.69 -2.24
N ILE A 32 -2.91 8.75 -3.21
CA ILE A 32 -2.50 7.58 -3.99
C ILE A 32 -1.38 6.88 -3.25
N ASN A 33 -1.70 5.80 -2.55
CA ASN A 33 -0.69 4.95 -1.92
C ASN A 33 -0.63 3.60 -2.60
N VAL A 34 0.53 3.32 -3.20
CA VAL A 34 0.83 1.96 -3.66
C VAL A 34 0.95 1.06 -2.43
N TRP A 35 0.29 -0.09 -2.50
CA TRP A 35 0.35 -1.12 -1.47
C TRP A 35 0.50 -2.48 -2.13
N TYR A 36 1.02 -3.42 -1.33
CA TYR A 36 1.26 -4.79 -1.77
C TYR A 36 0.50 -5.74 -0.86
N ALA A 37 0.03 -6.84 -1.43
CA ALA A 37 -0.58 -7.93 -0.68
C ALA A 37 -0.11 -9.27 -1.20
N LEU A 38 -0.12 -10.24 -0.28
CA LEU A 38 0.10 -11.65 -0.59
C LEU A 38 -1.26 -12.33 -0.79
N TYR A 39 -1.36 -13.12 -1.85
CA TYR A 39 -2.56 -13.86 -2.19
C TYR A 39 -2.27 -15.36 -2.16
N ALA A 40 -3.30 -16.13 -1.84
CA ALA A 40 -3.29 -17.58 -1.90
C ALA A 40 -4.50 -18.08 -2.71
N PRO A 41 -4.46 -19.30 -3.28
CA PRO A 41 -5.60 -19.88 -3.97
C PRO A 41 -6.88 -19.85 -3.13
N ALA A 42 -8.03 -19.61 -3.75
CA ALA A 42 -9.32 -19.41 -3.06
C ALA A 42 -9.72 -20.57 -2.12
N ARG A 43 -9.26 -21.80 -2.39
CA ARG A 43 -9.55 -23.00 -1.60
C ARG A 43 -8.39 -23.45 -0.71
N THR A 44 -7.46 -22.54 -0.38
CA THR A 44 -6.35 -22.84 0.53
C THR A 44 -6.91 -23.29 1.88
N PRO A 45 -6.47 -24.45 2.43
CA PRO A 45 -7.01 -24.95 3.68
C PRO A 45 -6.85 -23.96 4.84
N PRO A 46 -7.83 -23.86 5.78
CA PRO A 46 -7.78 -22.89 6.88
C PRO A 46 -6.51 -22.97 7.73
N ALA A 47 -6.00 -24.18 7.99
CA ALA A 47 -4.76 -24.38 8.74
C ALA A 47 -3.53 -23.79 8.02
N VAL A 48 -3.49 -23.85 6.69
CA VAL A 48 -2.42 -23.25 5.89
C VAL A 48 -2.53 -21.73 5.91
N MET A 49 -3.74 -21.19 5.76
CA MET A 49 -3.99 -19.74 5.86
C MET A 49 -3.61 -19.19 7.24
N ALA A 50 -3.94 -19.90 8.32
CA ALA A 50 -3.58 -19.52 9.67
C ALA A 50 -2.05 -19.48 9.86
N ARG A 51 -1.33 -20.50 9.36
CA ARG A 51 0.13 -20.52 9.38
C ARG A 51 0.71 -19.35 8.57
N LEU A 52 0.31 -19.17 7.32
CA LEU A 52 0.81 -18.08 6.47
C LEU A 52 0.60 -16.72 7.12
N THR A 53 -0.59 -16.47 7.68
CA THR A 53 -0.91 -15.20 8.36
C THR A 53 0.03 -14.95 9.53
N ARG A 54 0.26 -15.97 10.38
CA ARG A 54 1.18 -15.88 11.52
C ARG A 54 2.61 -15.61 11.08
N GLU A 55 3.13 -16.35 10.10
CA GLU A 55 4.51 -16.18 9.64
C GLU A 55 4.72 -14.80 8.98
N VAL A 56 3.76 -14.33 8.19
CA VAL A 56 3.80 -12.99 7.59
C VAL A 56 3.78 -11.91 8.67
N GLN A 57 2.96 -12.06 9.70
CA GLN A 57 2.96 -11.12 10.83
C GLN A 57 4.34 -11.07 11.51
N ALA A 58 4.95 -12.22 11.76
CA ALA A 58 6.28 -12.30 12.38
C ALA A 58 7.36 -11.64 11.51
N VAL A 59 7.38 -11.93 10.21
CA VAL A 59 8.35 -11.34 9.26
C VAL A 59 8.18 -9.83 9.14
N LEU A 60 6.95 -9.30 9.11
CA LEU A 60 6.73 -7.85 9.04
C LEU A 60 7.01 -7.13 10.38
N ALA A 61 7.11 -7.87 11.49
CA ALA A 61 7.57 -7.35 12.77
C ALA A 61 9.10 -7.35 12.90
N ASP A 62 9.82 -8.09 12.03
CA ASP A 62 11.27 -8.17 12.05
C ASP A 62 11.95 -6.82 11.74
N GLY A 63 12.96 -6.46 12.53
CA GLY A 63 13.64 -5.18 12.45
C GLY A 63 14.41 -4.99 11.15
N ASP A 64 15.08 -6.04 10.65
CA ASP A 64 15.83 -5.99 9.41
C ASP A 64 14.91 -5.90 8.20
N VAL A 65 13.77 -6.60 8.23
CA VAL A 65 12.73 -6.48 7.19
C VAL A 65 12.19 -5.05 7.15
N ARG A 66 11.87 -4.46 8.30
CA ARG A 66 11.39 -3.07 8.40
C ARG A 66 12.40 -2.07 7.88
N ARG A 67 13.67 -2.22 8.27
CA ARG A 67 14.76 -1.36 7.81
C ARG A 67 14.91 -1.44 6.29
N ARG A 68 14.95 -2.65 5.72
CA ARG A 68 15.07 -2.84 4.27
C ARG A 68 13.87 -2.31 3.50
N ALA A 69 12.66 -2.46 4.05
CA ALA A 69 11.46 -1.86 3.47
C ALA A 69 11.58 -0.34 3.41
N GLN A 70 12.01 0.31 4.49
CA GLN A 70 12.20 1.76 4.55
C GLN A 70 13.30 2.25 3.60
N GLU A 71 14.42 1.53 3.50
CA GLU A 71 15.49 1.79 2.52
C GLU A 71 14.98 1.71 1.08
N ALA A 72 14.01 0.82 0.82
CA ALA A 72 13.33 0.71 -0.46
C ALA A 72 12.17 1.70 -0.65
N GLY A 73 11.93 2.61 0.31
CA GLY A 73 10.85 3.60 0.26
C GLY A 73 9.45 3.05 0.50
N THR A 74 9.33 1.92 1.19
CA THR A 74 8.06 1.30 1.59
C THR A 74 8.02 0.98 3.08
N PHE A 75 6.88 0.51 3.57
CA PHE A 75 6.68 0.19 4.98
C PHE A 75 6.18 -1.23 5.14
N ALA A 76 6.87 -2.02 5.97
CA ALA A 76 6.47 -3.36 6.34
C ALA A 76 5.39 -3.29 7.43
N ILE A 77 4.12 -3.20 7.03
CA ILE A 77 2.97 -3.10 7.94
C ILE A 77 2.10 -4.34 7.77
N PHE A 78 1.86 -5.04 8.87
CA PHE A 78 0.93 -6.17 8.88
C PHE A 78 -0.52 -5.69 8.88
N ALA A 79 -1.36 -6.35 8.08
CA ALA A 79 -2.80 -6.25 8.13
C ALA A 79 -3.41 -7.65 8.14
N PRO A 80 -4.46 -7.92 8.95
CA PRO A 80 -5.18 -9.19 8.90
C PRO A 80 -5.80 -9.45 7.51
N PRO A 81 -6.00 -10.71 7.10
CA PRO A 81 -6.57 -11.04 5.79
C PRO A 81 -7.91 -10.33 5.48
N ALA A 82 -8.78 -10.18 6.48
CA ALA A 82 -10.05 -9.47 6.33
C ALA A 82 -9.85 -7.98 6.00
N ALA A 83 -8.91 -7.31 6.66
CA ALA A 83 -8.59 -5.90 6.40
C ALA A 83 -7.97 -5.71 5.01
N VAL A 84 -7.14 -6.67 4.57
CA VAL A 84 -6.58 -6.67 3.20
C VAL A 84 -7.70 -6.84 2.17
N ALA A 85 -8.66 -7.74 2.40
CA ALA A 85 -9.80 -7.94 1.52
C ALA A 85 -10.71 -6.70 1.44
N GLU A 86 -10.97 -6.05 2.57
CA GLU A 86 -11.73 -4.81 2.64
C GLU A 86 -11.05 -3.69 1.85
N ARG A 87 -9.73 -3.51 2.05
CA ARG A 87 -8.95 -2.54 1.29
C ARG A 87 -8.98 -2.83 -0.21
N LEU A 88 -8.84 -4.10 -0.62
CA LEU A 88 -8.90 -4.47 -2.03
C LEU A 88 -10.25 -4.08 -2.64
N ALA A 89 -11.34 -4.38 -1.95
CA ALA A 89 -12.69 -4.08 -2.42
C ALA A 89 -12.91 -2.56 -2.57
N SER A 90 -12.51 -1.77 -1.57
CA SER A 90 -12.68 -0.31 -1.58
C SER A 90 -11.81 0.36 -2.65
N GLU A 91 -10.55 -0.03 -2.77
CA GLU A 91 -9.63 0.47 -3.80
C GLU A 91 -10.13 0.10 -5.21
N THR A 92 -10.57 -1.14 -5.41
CA THR A 92 -11.11 -1.58 -6.71
C THR A 92 -12.32 -0.73 -7.12
N ALA A 93 -13.23 -0.47 -6.18
CA ALA A 93 -14.40 0.37 -6.44
C ALA A 93 -14.01 1.82 -6.76
N ALA A 94 -13.06 2.40 -6.02
CA ALA A 94 -12.57 3.76 -6.25
C ALA A 94 -11.87 3.89 -7.61
N TRP A 95 -10.94 2.98 -7.93
CA TRP A 95 -10.21 2.99 -9.19
C TRP A 95 -11.11 2.73 -10.40
N PHE A 96 -12.16 1.91 -10.24
CA PHE A 96 -13.17 1.76 -11.29
C PHE A 96 -13.83 3.09 -11.66
N GLN A 97 -14.15 3.94 -10.68
CA GLN A 97 -14.72 5.28 -10.96
C GLN A 97 -13.71 6.17 -11.68
N VAL A 98 -12.43 6.13 -11.28
CA VAL A 98 -11.36 6.91 -11.93
C VAL A 98 -11.18 6.48 -13.39
N VAL A 99 -11.07 5.17 -13.66
CA VAL A 99 -10.92 4.63 -15.02
C VAL A 99 -12.11 5.04 -15.90
N LYS A 100 -13.33 4.92 -15.37
CA LYS A 100 -14.55 5.31 -16.08
C LYS A 100 -14.60 6.81 -16.38
N ALA A 101 -14.31 7.66 -15.39
CA ALA A 101 -14.34 9.10 -15.55
C ALA A 101 -13.27 9.61 -16.53
N ALA A 102 -12.07 9.00 -16.51
CA ALA A 102 -10.96 9.36 -17.37
C ALA A 102 -11.03 8.72 -18.78
N GLY A 103 -12.01 7.85 -19.04
CA GLY A 103 -12.14 7.17 -20.33
C GLY A 103 -10.98 6.22 -20.67
N ILE A 104 -10.27 5.71 -19.64
CA ILE A 104 -9.11 4.83 -19.80
C ILE A 104 -9.59 3.44 -20.26
N LYS A 105 -8.89 2.86 -21.24
CA LYS A 105 -9.13 1.51 -21.75
C LYS A 105 -7.85 0.69 -21.67
N PRO A 106 -7.95 -0.65 -21.52
CA PRO A 106 -6.83 -1.53 -21.84
C PRO A 106 -6.37 -1.28 -23.28
N ASP A 107 -5.07 -1.40 -23.50
CA ASP A 107 -4.43 -1.38 -24.81
C ASP A 107 -4.84 -2.56 -25.70
#